data_AF-A0A7W5FTH7-F1
#
_entry.id   AF-A0A7W5FTH7-F1
#
_cell.length_a   1.000
_cell.length_b   1.000
_cell.length_c   1.000
_cell.angle_alpha   90.00
_cell.angle_beta   90.00
_cell.angle_gamma   90.00
#
_symmetry.space_group_name_H-M   'P 1'
#
loop_
_entity.id
_entity.type
_entity.pdbx_description
1 polymer ?
#
loop_
_entity_poly.entity_id
_entity_poly.type
_entity_poly.pdbx_seq_one_letter_code
_entity_poly.pdbx_strand_id
1 'polypeptide(L)' 'MKPKDEDKPQVAMAQAIRTITENWAGHIEFHRTMARVARVKFLALVAEGFTEEQALQLVRW' A
#
# COMPACT_ATOMS: atom_id res chain seq x y z
N MET A 1 -18.01 -37.20 9.22
CA MET A 1 -17.36 -36.99 7.92
C MET A 1 -16.17 -36.05 8.17
N LYS A 2 -14.92 -36.53 8.06
CA LYS A 2 -13.74 -35.66 8.24
C LYS A 2 -13.67 -34.70 7.04
N PRO A 3 -13.33 -33.41 7.23
CA PRO A 3 -13.12 -32.52 6.09
C PRO A 3 -12.00 -33.13 5.23
N LYS A 4 -12.24 -33.25 3.93
CA LYS A 4 -11.21 -33.76 3.01
C LYS A 4 -10.12 -32.69 2.92
N ASP A 5 -8.86 -33.11 2.88
CA ASP A 5 -7.71 -32.18 2.85
C ASP A 5 -7.78 -31.19 1.67
N GLU A 6 -8.57 -31.48 0.63
CA GLU A 6 -8.90 -30.64 -0.51
C GLU A 6 -9.68 -29.35 -0.17
N ASP A 7 -10.35 -29.28 0.99
CA ASP A 7 -11.10 -28.10 1.43
C ASP A 7 -10.17 -27.02 2.04
N LYS A 8 -8.97 -27.41 2.48
CA LYS A 8 -8.04 -26.51 3.20
C LYS A 8 -7.54 -25.33 2.35
N PRO A 9 -7.14 -25.49 1.08
CA PRO A 9 -6.69 -24.37 0.24
C PRO A 9 -7.83 -23.40 -0.08
N GLN A 10 -9.05 -23.91 -0.26
CA GLN A 10 -10.23 -23.08 -0.55
C GLN A 10 -10.62 -22.22 0.66
N VAL A 11 -10.56 -22.80 1.87
CA VAL A 11 -10.76 -22.08 3.11
C VAL A 11 -9.68 -21.01 3.33
N ALA A 12 -8.41 -21.32 3.06
CA ALA A 12 -7.31 -20.37 3.17
C ALA A 12 -7.46 -19.18 2.19
N MET A 13 -7.86 -19.45 0.95
CA MET A 13 -8.13 -18.40 -0.05
C MET A 13 -9.30 -17.50 0.40
N ALA A 14 -10.40 -18.10 0.86
CA ALA A 14 -11.55 -17.34 1.35
C ALA A 14 -11.19 -16.44 2.55
N GLN A 15 -10.35 -16.95 3.47
CA GLN A 15 -9.82 -16.17 4.60
C GLN A 15 -8.91 -15.03 4.14
N ALA A 16 -8.05 -15.25 3.14
CA ALA A 16 -7.19 -14.23 2.58
C ALA A 16 -8.00 -13.10 1.91
N ILE A 17 -8.99 -13.45 1.09
CA ILE A 17 -9.90 -12.49 0.45
C ILE A 17 -10.63 -11.68 1.52
N ARG A 18 -11.21 -12.36 2.51
CA ARG A 18 -11.91 -11.71 3.62
C ARG A 18 -11.00 -10.74 4.38
N THR A 19 -9.78 -11.16 4.71
CA THR A 19 -8.79 -10.32 5.38
C THR A 19 -8.47 -9.07 4.57
N ILE A 20 -8.27 -9.20 3.25
CA ILE A 20 -8.02 -8.04 2.37
C ILE A 20 -9.22 -7.11 2.32
N THR A 21 -10.44 -7.66 2.22
CA THR A 21 -11.67 -6.87 2.20
C THR A 21 -11.88 -6.12 3.51
N GLU A 22 -11.68 -6.78 4.66
CA GLU A 22 -11.79 -6.17 5.99
C GLU A 22 -10.73 -5.08 6.20
N ASN A 23 -9.52 -5.27 5.66
CA ASN A 23 -8.42 -4.32 5.80
C ASN A 23 -8.34 -3.27 4.68
N TRP A 24 -9.27 -3.29 3.71
CA TRP A 24 -9.22 -2.43 2.53
C TRP A 24 -9.15 -0.94 2.87
N ALA A 25 -9.93 -0.51 3.86
CA ALA A 25 -9.89 0.86 4.36
C ALA A 25 -8.52 1.23 4.95
N GLY A 26 -7.86 0.29 5.64
CA GLY A 26 -6.51 0.47 6.18
C GLY A 26 -5.47 0.62 5.08
N HIS A 27 -5.56 -0.17 4.00
CA HIS A 27 -4.69 -0.01 2.83
C HIS A 27 -4.89 1.35 2.15
N ILE A 28 -6.14 1.81 2.01
CA ILE A 28 -6.43 3.14 1.47
C ILE A 28 -5.77 4.23 2.33
N GLU A 29 -5.94 4.18 3.65
CA GLU A 29 -5.36 5.22 4.51
C GLU A 29 -3.84 5.16 4.56
N PHE A 30 -3.26 3.96 4.49
CA PHE A 30 -1.82 3.79 4.32
C PHE A 30 -1.32 4.48 3.05
N HIS A 31 -1.93 4.20 1.88
CA HIS A 31 -1.54 4.81 0.62
C HIS A 31 -1.75 6.33 0.62
N ARG A 32 -2.83 6.84 1.25
CA ARG A 32 -3.05 8.28 1.44
C ARG A 32 -1.95 8.92 2.27
N THR A 33 -1.55 8.28 3.37
CA THR A 33 -0.48 8.78 4.24
C THR A 33 0.84 8.83 3.49
N MET A 34 1.18 7.76 2.76
CA MET A 34 2.39 7.69 1.94
C MET A 34 2.40 8.79 0.87
N ALA A 35 1.28 9.01 0.18
CA ALA A 35 1.15 10.10 -0.79
C ALA A 35 1.35 11.49 -0.17
N ARG A 36 0.81 11.73 1.04
CA ARG A 36 1.03 12.99 1.78
C ARG A 36 2.51 13.20 2.11
N VAL A 37 3.18 12.17 2.63
CA VAL A 37 4.62 12.24 2.94
C VAL A 37 5.43 12.48 1.67
N ALA A 38 5.07 11.82 0.57
CA ALA A 38 5.74 11.97 -0.72
C ALA A 38 5.68 13.41 -1.19
N ARG A 39 4.48 14.00 -1.12
CA ARG A 39 4.25 15.40 -1.49
C ARG A 39 5.05 16.37 -0.63
N VAL A 40 5.12 16.15 0.68
CA VAL A 40 5.91 17.00 1.59
C VAL A 40 7.39 16.94 1.22
N LYS A 41 7.95 15.75 0.99
CA LYS A 41 9.35 15.58 0.56
C LYS A 41 9.62 16.25 -0.78
N PHE A 42 8.73 16.07 -1.76
CA PHE A 42 8.85 16.70 -3.07
C PHE A 42 8.94 18.22 -2.95
N LEU A 43 8.02 18.84 -2.21
CA LEU A 43 8.01 20.29 -2.02
C LEU A 43 9.24 20.80 -1.28
N ALA A 44 9.75 20.06 -0.29
CA ALA A 44 10.98 20.40 0.40
C ALA A 44 12.18 20.40 -0.56
N LEU A 45 12.31 19.37 -1.40
CA LEU A 45 13.39 19.28 -2.39
C LEU A 45 13.32 20.43 -3.41
N VAL A 46 12.13 20.76 -3.91
CA VAL A 46 11.97 21.92 -4.81
C VAL A 46 12.36 23.22 -4.10
N ALA A 47 11.98 23.40 -2.83
CA ALA A 47 12.36 24.57 -2.04
C ALA A 47 13.87 24.65 -1.76
N GLU A 48 14.55 23.51 -1.69
CA GLU A 48 16.02 23.40 -1.56
C GLU A 48 16.77 23.66 -2.89
N GLY A 49 16.05 23.85 -4.00
CA GLY A 49 16.62 24.22 -5.29
C GLY A 49 16.79 23.06 -6.28
N PHE A 50 16.26 21.87 -5.96
CA PHE A 50 16.18 20.79 -6.94
C PHE A 50 15.14 21.11 -8.02
N THR A 51 15.36 20.64 -9.24
CA THR A 51 14.31 20.67 -10.26
C THR A 51 13.20 19.69 -9.91
N GLU A 52 12.00 19.91 -10.46
CA GLU A 52 10.86 18.99 -10.23
C GLU A 52 11.20 17.55 -10.67
N GLU A 53 11.90 17.39 -11.79
CA GLU A 53 12.35 16.08 -12.30
C GLU A 53 13.28 15.37 -11.28
N GLN A 54 14.25 16.10 -10.72
CA GLN A 54 15.18 15.57 -9.71
C GLN A 54 14.43 15.22 -8.42
N ALA A 55 13.53 16.09 -7.98
CA ALA A 55 12.72 15.85 -6.80
C ALA A 55 11.83 14.60 -6.96
N LEU A 56 11.24 14.38 -8.14
CA LEU A 56 10.45 13.18 -8.44
C LEU A 56 11.29 11.90 -8.41
N GLN A 57 12.54 11.94 -8.84
CA GLN A 57 13.44 10.77 -8.78
C GLN A 57 13.79 10.40 -7.33
N LEU A 58 13.95 11.39 -6.45
CA LEU A 58 14.35 11.20 -5.05
C LEU A 58 13.19 10.81 -4.11
N VAL A 59 11.94 11.08 -4.51
CA VAL A 59 10.75 10.83 -3.69
C VAL A 59 10.18 9.41 -3.88
N ARG A 60 10.75 8.57 -4.76
CA ARG A 60 10.23 7.22 -5.06
C ARG A 60 10.25 6.28 -3.85
N TRP A 61 9.19 5.46 -3.76
CA TRP A 61 8.92 4.47 -2.72
C TRP A 61 9.08 3.06 -3.29
#